data_AF-A0A1E7FAM3-F1
#
_entry.id   AF-A0A1E7FAM3-F1
#
_cell.length_a   1.000
_cell.length_b   1.000
_cell.length_c   1.000
_cell.angle_alpha   90.00
_cell.angle_beta   90.00
_cell.angle_gamma   90.00
#
_symmetry.space_group_name_H-M   'P 1'
#
loop_
_entity.id
_entity.type
_entity.pdbx_description
1 polymer ?
#
loop_
_entity_poly.entity_id
_entity_poly.type
_entity_poly.pdbx_seq_one_letter_code
_entity_poly.pdbx_strand_id
1 'polypeptide(L)'
;MMAATPKTMATTTTTTTKNIQTKDDDNDDCYSCPICLEYLSRSEHVVYPLPCQNCDYNFCSDCVENFCKAEKDDFQMASDGSRQVKVTVSCPQCRSKYPIHDLEGTVLLLRKAHRLAGAILKNATNEYNKNTTPELILLSDSELTASQLACKSEFATRNLRKRLEEAHVLYEHACEKGGAQRNSDHDETEAKIIREEAKALWMTLLEQLPVVEDNHFYSDDLDGDGSNCRDSFGSAGSSSSSSSKKPVVDDTLFQGYEEFVNRDEKIFLTDLFTSGDIRSLAQAALIMHGVRRMCMTGKHTAIRKDSEPPMSKHEMQKHVDFIDQMKLSYPLPNHMPGYFLIPAYTRWEGYMTLKDKPWDGSILPPQRSKRVFDQVYGQAYKPPREAHIYPITVATIQGVCGPVGRLGLRKGDVVTHVNDAEWNGSAESLQNYIYECYTNHPEDEISLTVNANPETSTFLRIRREMMQRKARERQKQNQQLRQAKISKV
;
A
#
# COMPACT_ATOMS: atom_id res chain seq x y z
N MET A 1 59.04 -57.07 -27.45
CA MET A 1 58.17 -56.72 -26.31
C MET A 1 58.85 -55.64 -25.50
N MET A 2 58.51 -54.36 -25.72
CA MET A 2 58.55 -53.27 -24.73
C MET A 2 57.64 -52.17 -25.28
N ALA A 3 56.49 -51.98 -24.63
CA ALA A 3 55.49 -50.99 -24.99
C ALA A 3 55.82 -49.65 -24.32
N ALA A 4 55.81 -48.58 -25.10
CA ALA A 4 55.93 -47.21 -24.62
C ALA A 4 54.55 -46.67 -24.24
N THR A 5 54.40 -46.21 -23.01
CA THR A 5 53.20 -45.52 -22.48
C THR A 5 53.36 -43.99 -22.57
N PRO A 6 52.28 -43.24 -22.78
CA PRO A 6 52.32 -41.78 -22.91
C PRO A 6 52.22 -41.06 -21.55
N LYS A 7 52.90 -39.91 -21.48
CA LYS A 7 52.94 -38.95 -20.36
C LYS A 7 51.59 -38.30 -20.11
N THR A 8 51.13 -38.34 -18.86
CA THR A 8 50.04 -37.53 -18.30
C THR A 8 50.65 -36.33 -17.57
N MET A 9 50.19 -35.12 -17.88
CA MET A 9 50.53 -33.90 -17.13
C MET A 9 49.52 -33.69 -16.01
N ALA A 10 50.00 -33.58 -14.78
CA ALA A 10 49.21 -33.25 -13.60
C ALA A 10 49.28 -31.75 -13.32
N THR A 11 48.11 -31.11 -13.27
CA THR A 11 47.93 -29.71 -12.86
C THR A 11 47.78 -29.67 -11.34
N THR A 12 48.71 -29.02 -10.65
CA THR A 12 48.66 -28.83 -9.19
C THR A 12 47.91 -27.54 -8.86
N THR A 13 46.72 -27.65 -8.27
CA THR A 13 45.97 -26.53 -7.69
C THR A 13 46.42 -26.31 -6.24
N THR A 14 47.10 -25.18 -5.99
CA THR A 14 47.59 -24.79 -4.67
C THR A 14 46.53 -23.95 -3.94
N THR A 15 45.76 -24.57 -3.06
CA THR A 15 44.81 -23.88 -2.18
C THR A 15 45.59 -23.20 -1.04
N THR A 16 45.74 -21.87 -1.11
CA THR A 16 46.41 -21.07 -0.08
C THR A 16 45.37 -20.54 0.91
N THR A 17 45.23 -21.21 2.05
CA THR A 17 44.43 -20.75 3.19
C THR A 17 45.23 -19.67 3.93
N LYS A 18 44.94 -18.38 3.65
CA LYS A 18 45.49 -17.27 4.44
C LYS A 18 44.66 -17.08 5.70
N ASN A 19 45.35 -17.22 6.83
CA ASN A 19 44.89 -16.96 8.18
C ASN A 19 44.76 -15.43 8.35
N ILE A 20 43.54 -14.92 8.49
CA ILE A 20 43.26 -13.48 8.65
C ILE A 20 43.37 -13.14 10.14
N GLN A 21 44.46 -12.48 10.51
CA GLN A 21 44.57 -11.76 11.78
C GLN A 21 43.91 -10.39 11.61
N THR A 22 42.83 -10.15 12.36
CA THR A 22 42.15 -8.87 12.49
C THR A 22 43.03 -7.91 13.30
N LYS A 23 43.62 -6.93 12.63
CA LYS A 23 44.06 -5.68 13.26
C LYS A 23 42.92 -4.69 13.11
N ASP A 24 42.42 -4.21 14.24
CA ASP A 24 41.42 -3.16 14.37
C ASP A 24 42.07 -1.80 14.03
N ASP A 25 42.32 -1.54 12.75
CA ASP A 25 42.57 -0.19 12.26
C ASP A 25 41.20 0.41 11.90
N ASP A 26 40.69 1.33 12.74
CA ASP A 26 39.43 2.08 12.63
C ASP A 26 39.38 3.05 11.42
N ASN A 27 39.91 2.63 10.28
CA ASN A 27 39.67 3.31 9.00
C ASN A 27 38.39 2.72 8.41
N ASP A 28 37.27 3.08 9.03
CA ASP A 28 35.92 2.82 8.52
C ASP A 28 35.72 3.71 7.28
N ASP A 29 36.37 3.30 6.18
CA ASP A 29 36.24 3.89 4.86
C ASP A 29 34.76 3.78 4.48
N CYS A 30 34.01 4.83 4.83
CA CYS A 30 32.61 5.00 4.52
C CYS A 30 32.41 4.80 3.01
N TYR A 31 31.89 3.63 2.62
CA TYR A 31 31.54 3.34 1.25
C TYR A 31 30.29 4.12 0.88
N SER A 32 30.45 5.37 0.47
CA SER A 32 29.37 6.19 -0.09
C SER A 32 29.14 5.85 -1.57
N CYS A 33 27.88 5.83 -1.98
CA CYS A 33 27.46 5.68 -3.37
C CYS A 33 28.05 6.82 -4.22
N PRO A 34 28.83 6.55 -5.27
CA PRO A 34 29.46 7.59 -6.09
C PRO A 34 28.47 8.43 -6.92
N ILE A 35 27.19 8.04 -6.97
CA ILE A 35 26.15 8.73 -7.76
C ILE A 35 25.33 9.67 -6.87
N CYS A 36 24.71 9.16 -5.80
CA CYS A 36 23.88 9.97 -4.90
C CYS A 36 24.59 10.42 -3.62
N LEU A 37 25.82 9.95 -3.37
CA LEU A 37 26.62 10.21 -2.16
C LEU A 37 26.02 9.65 -0.86
N GLU A 38 24.96 8.85 -0.92
CA GLU A 38 24.39 8.16 0.24
C GLU A 38 25.22 6.94 0.64
N TYR A 39 25.13 6.53 1.91
CA TYR A 39 25.85 5.38 2.44
C TYR A 39 25.39 4.07 1.78
N LEU A 40 26.35 3.23 1.34
CA LEU A 40 26.05 1.88 0.88
C LEU A 40 25.83 0.95 2.07
N SER A 41 24.66 0.34 2.14
CA SER A 41 24.40 -0.71 3.13
C SER A 41 25.40 -1.85 2.98
N ARG A 42 25.62 -2.60 4.07
CA ARG A 42 26.47 -3.80 4.06
C ARG A 42 26.09 -4.80 2.95
N SER A 43 24.79 -4.91 2.67
CA SER A 43 24.29 -5.76 1.59
C SER A 43 24.75 -5.31 0.20
N GLU A 44 24.95 -4.00 0.01
CA GLU A 44 25.31 -3.42 -1.28
C GLU A 44 26.81 -3.44 -1.51
N HIS A 45 27.64 -3.17 -0.49
CA HIS A 45 29.10 -3.12 -0.68
C HIS A 45 29.84 -4.43 -0.38
N VAL A 46 29.35 -5.28 0.54
CA VAL A 46 30.03 -6.54 0.90
C VAL A 46 29.34 -7.76 0.30
N VAL A 47 28.03 -7.90 0.51
CA VAL A 47 27.35 -9.18 0.28
C VAL A 47 26.97 -9.37 -1.18
N TYR A 48 26.41 -8.34 -1.80
CA TYR A 48 25.93 -8.35 -3.18
C TYR A 48 26.40 -7.09 -3.94
N PRO A 49 27.71 -6.92 -4.15
CA PRO A 49 28.23 -5.83 -4.99
C PRO A 49 27.77 -6.00 -6.44
N LEU A 50 27.64 -4.89 -7.17
CA LEU A 50 27.36 -4.92 -8.61
C LEU A 50 28.60 -5.42 -9.35
N PRO A 51 28.54 -6.56 -10.05
CA PRO A 51 29.72 -7.08 -10.74
C PRO A 51 29.87 -6.38 -12.09
N CYS A 52 30.70 -5.33 -12.13
CA CYS A 52 31.23 -4.86 -13.41
C CYS A 52 32.43 -5.73 -13.81
N GLN A 53 32.46 -6.23 -15.05
CA GLN A 53 33.54 -7.10 -15.53
C GLN A 53 34.92 -6.42 -15.56
N ASN A 54 34.94 -5.08 -15.66
CA ASN A 54 36.15 -4.32 -15.96
C ASN A 54 36.63 -3.42 -14.80
N CYS A 55 35.85 -3.23 -13.74
CA CYS A 55 36.25 -2.42 -12.57
C CYS A 55 35.39 -2.74 -11.34
N ASP A 56 35.81 -2.28 -10.16
CA ASP A 56 35.10 -2.49 -8.89
C ASP A 56 34.03 -1.41 -8.60
N TYR A 57 33.49 -0.77 -9.64
CA TYR A 57 32.52 0.31 -9.47
C TYR A 57 31.18 -0.23 -8.96
N ASN A 58 30.75 0.28 -7.81
CA ASN A 58 29.53 -0.13 -7.12
C ASN A 58 28.74 1.10 -6.63
N PHE A 59 27.42 0.97 -6.55
CA PHE A 59 26.52 2.06 -6.14
C PHE A 59 25.22 1.50 -5.54
N CYS A 60 24.42 2.37 -4.91
CA CYS A 60 23.26 1.96 -4.12
C CYS A 60 22.14 1.39 -5.00
N SER A 61 21.25 0.61 -4.38
CA SER A 61 20.12 -0.05 -5.04
C SER A 61 19.22 0.95 -5.76
N ASP A 62 18.97 2.11 -5.15
CA ASP A 62 18.06 3.12 -5.72
C ASP A 62 18.65 3.74 -6.99
N CYS A 63 19.96 3.99 -7.00
CA CYS A 63 20.66 4.44 -8.20
C CYS A 63 20.65 3.37 -9.30
N VAL A 64 20.76 2.07 -8.98
CA VAL A 64 20.62 0.98 -9.98
C VAL A 64 19.21 0.92 -10.53
N GLU A 65 18.18 1.02 -9.69
CA GLU A 65 16.78 1.03 -10.14
C GLU A 65 16.50 2.20 -11.07
N ASN A 66 16.95 3.39 -10.72
CA ASN A 66 16.80 4.57 -11.57
C ASN A 66 17.56 4.40 -12.88
N PHE A 67 18.73 3.76 -12.84
CA PHE A 67 19.52 3.44 -14.03
C PHE A 67 18.79 2.46 -14.96
N CYS A 68 18.19 1.39 -14.40
CA CYS A 68 17.38 0.43 -15.15
C CYS A 68 16.07 1.03 -15.67
N LYS A 69 15.42 1.93 -14.91
CA LYS A 69 14.22 2.65 -15.38
C LYS A 69 14.54 3.55 -16.57
N ALA A 70 15.63 4.33 -16.47
CA ALA A 70 16.08 5.19 -17.56
C ALA A 70 16.43 4.41 -18.85
N GLU A 71 16.81 3.14 -18.74
CA GLU A 71 17.00 2.26 -19.90
C GLU A 71 15.69 1.85 -20.57
N LYS A 72 14.63 1.66 -19.77
CA LYS A 72 13.32 1.24 -20.25
C LYS A 72 12.51 2.39 -20.84
N ASP A 73 12.80 3.62 -20.43
CA ASP A 73 12.17 4.81 -20.99
C ASP A 73 12.41 4.88 -22.51
N ASP A 74 11.36 5.23 -23.24
CA ASP A 74 11.43 5.47 -24.68
C ASP A 74 12.35 6.68 -24.99
N PHE A 75 12.61 6.91 -26.28
CA PHE A 75 13.42 8.03 -26.73
C PHE A 75 12.97 9.35 -26.10
N GLN A 76 13.90 10.08 -25.49
CA GLN A 76 13.64 11.44 -25.04
C GLN A 76 13.82 12.39 -26.23
N MET A 77 12.82 13.24 -26.46
CA MET A 77 12.90 14.28 -27.47
C MET A 77 13.71 15.45 -26.90
N ALA A 78 14.89 15.69 -27.47
CA ALA A 78 15.70 16.84 -27.08
C ALA A 78 15.08 18.15 -27.56
N SER A 79 15.56 19.27 -27.03
CA SER A 79 15.06 20.62 -27.35
C SER A 79 15.21 21.00 -28.83
N ASP A 80 16.09 20.31 -29.56
CA ASP A 80 16.29 20.47 -31.00
C ASP A 80 15.31 19.61 -31.85
N GLY A 81 14.39 18.88 -31.21
CA GLY A 81 13.44 17.98 -31.86
C GLY A 81 14.04 16.64 -32.29
N SER A 82 15.33 16.39 -32.02
CA SER A 82 15.95 15.10 -32.29
C SER A 82 15.50 14.06 -31.26
N ARG A 83 15.21 12.85 -31.74
CA ARG A 83 15.02 11.69 -30.87
C ARG A 83 16.39 11.25 -30.39
N GLN A 84 16.74 11.58 -29.15
CA GLN A 84 18.02 11.11 -28.62
C GLN A 84 18.00 9.61 -28.40
N VAL A 85 19.18 9.02 -28.61
CA VAL A 85 19.41 7.57 -28.59
C VAL A 85 19.13 7.01 -27.21
N LYS A 86 18.43 5.87 -27.17
CA LYS A 86 18.18 5.06 -25.97
C LYS A 86 19.47 4.89 -25.16
N VAL A 87 19.45 5.29 -23.89
CA VAL A 87 20.62 5.15 -23.00
C VAL A 87 20.85 3.65 -22.77
N THR A 88 21.97 3.12 -23.26
CA THR A 88 22.35 1.74 -22.99
C THR A 88 22.95 1.63 -21.60
N VAL A 89 22.50 0.68 -20.78
CA VAL A 89 23.04 0.45 -19.44
C VAL A 89 24.49 -0.02 -19.52
N SER A 90 25.40 0.86 -19.11
CA SER A 90 26.84 0.64 -19.09
C SER A 90 27.42 1.13 -17.76
N CYS A 91 28.54 0.57 -17.33
CA CYS A 91 29.21 0.99 -16.10
C CYS A 91 29.58 2.48 -16.16
N PRO A 92 29.14 3.33 -15.22
CA PRO A 92 29.48 4.76 -15.23
C PRO A 92 30.98 5.04 -15.21
N GLN A 93 31.77 4.16 -14.59
CA GLN A 93 33.21 4.31 -14.45
C GLN A 93 33.99 3.88 -15.71
N CYS A 94 33.82 2.63 -16.14
CA CYS A 94 34.63 2.07 -17.22
C CYS A 94 33.88 1.95 -18.56
N ARG A 95 32.60 2.30 -18.60
CA ARG A 95 31.70 2.21 -19.76
C ARG A 95 31.55 0.81 -20.35
N SER A 96 32.01 -0.22 -19.66
CA SER A 96 31.75 -1.60 -20.08
C SER A 96 30.26 -1.91 -19.95
N LYS A 97 29.76 -2.77 -20.83
CA LYS A 97 28.42 -3.36 -20.63
C LYS A 97 28.43 -4.20 -19.36
N TYR A 98 27.33 -4.20 -18.62
CA TYR A 98 27.18 -5.12 -17.50
C TYR A 98 26.99 -6.55 -18.04
N PRO A 99 27.60 -7.57 -17.38
CA PRO A 99 27.50 -8.96 -17.83
C PRO A 99 26.11 -9.57 -17.61
N ILE A 100 25.32 -8.97 -16.72
CA ILE A 100 24.03 -9.49 -16.33
C ILE A 100 23.00 -8.79 -17.19
N HIS A 101 22.40 -9.54 -18.12
CA HIS A 101 21.25 -9.08 -18.91
C HIS A 101 20.06 -8.67 -18.04
N ASP A 102 20.06 -9.07 -16.76
CA ASP A 102 19.02 -8.78 -15.78
C ASP A 102 19.62 -8.34 -14.42
N LEU A 103 20.17 -7.12 -14.39
CA LEU A 103 20.61 -6.44 -13.16
C LEU A 103 19.48 -6.35 -12.13
N GLU A 104 18.27 -6.06 -12.60
CA GLU A 104 17.03 -6.03 -11.83
C GLU A 104 16.64 -7.43 -11.33
N GLY A 105 16.84 -8.40 -12.20
CA GLY A 105 16.93 -9.85 -12.04
C GLY A 105 17.45 -10.35 -10.73
N THR A 106 18.75 -10.12 -10.60
CA THR A 106 19.58 -10.93 -9.74
C THR A 106 20.11 -10.09 -8.59
N VAL A 107 20.80 -8.99 -8.88
CA VAL A 107 21.48 -8.21 -7.85
C VAL A 107 20.50 -7.36 -7.06
N LEU A 108 19.58 -6.66 -7.72
CA LEU A 108 18.56 -5.86 -7.03
C LEU A 108 17.61 -6.72 -6.19
N LEU A 109 17.21 -7.88 -6.72
CA LEU A 109 16.37 -8.82 -5.98
C LEU A 109 17.08 -9.34 -4.73
N LEU A 110 18.35 -9.74 -4.82
CA LEU A 110 19.14 -10.21 -3.69
C LEU A 110 19.38 -9.12 -2.64
N ARG A 111 19.65 -7.88 -3.05
CA ARG A 111 19.77 -6.73 -2.14
C ARG A 111 18.48 -6.45 -1.39
N LYS A 112 17.34 -6.46 -2.09
CA LYS A 112 16.00 -6.32 -1.48
C LYS A 112 15.68 -7.47 -0.53
N ALA A 113 15.97 -8.71 -0.93
CA ALA A 113 15.78 -9.89 -0.10
C ALA A 113 16.61 -9.80 1.19
N HIS A 114 17.85 -9.32 1.10
CA HIS A 114 18.71 -9.12 2.26
C HIS A 114 18.21 -8.00 3.18
N ARG A 115 17.74 -6.88 2.62
CA ARG A 115 17.14 -5.79 3.40
C ARG A 115 15.90 -6.29 4.15
N LEU A 116 15.06 -7.07 3.48
CA LEU A 116 13.89 -7.69 4.09
C LEU A 116 14.29 -8.72 5.16
N ALA A 117 15.30 -9.55 4.89
CA ALA A 117 15.83 -10.53 5.85
C ALA A 117 16.27 -9.84 7.15
N GLY A 118 16.98 -8.71 7.06
CA GLY A 118 17.36 -7.93 8.24
C GLY A 118 16.17 -7.35 9.01
N ALA A 119 15.02 -7.17 8.36
CA ALA A 119 13.80 -6.69 8.99
C ALA A 119 12.96 -7.81 9.63
N ILE A 120 12.99 -9.02 9.08
CA ILE A 120 12.15 -10.15 9.53
C ILE A 120 12.90 -11.18 10.39
N LEU A 121 14.22 -11.16 10.40
CA LEU A 121 15.04 -12.04 11.21
C LEU A 121 15.45 -11.34 12.50
N LYS A 122 15.22 -11.99 13.64
CA LYS A 122 15.69 -11.52 14.95
C LYS A 122 16.82 -12.42 15.42
N ASN A 123 17.88 -11.82 15.97
CA ASN A 123 18.91 -12.58 16.67
C ASN A 123 18.27 -13.23 17.90
N ALA A 124 18.34 -14.57 17.99
CA ALA A 124 18.03 -15.26 19.23
C ALA A 124 19.06 -14.82 20.28
N THR A 125 18.70 -13.89 21.16
CA THR A 125 19.56 -13.49 22.27
C THR A 125 19.61 -14.63 23.27
N ASN A 126 20.50 -15.59 23.03
CA ASN A 126 20.87 -16.59 24.02
C ASN A 126 21.86 -15.92 24.99
N GLU A 127 21.32 -15.29 26.04
CA GLU A 127 22.13 -14.55 27.04
C GLU A 127 23.22 -15.42 27.70
N TYR A 128 23.12 -16.75 27.60
CA TYR A 128 24.00 -17.68 28.28
C TYR A 128 25.26 -18.13 27.50
N ASN A 129 25.44 -17.81 26.22
CA ASN A 129 26.60 -18.34 25.46
C ASN A 129 27.16 -17.36 24.42
N LYS A 130 28.18 -16.58 24.81
CA LYS A 130 28.82 -15.55 23.96
C LYS A 130 29.64 -16.10 22.78
N ASN A 131 29.88 -17.42 22.72
CA ASN A 131 30.75 -18.03 21.71
C ASN A 131 30.00 -18.75 20.59
N THR A 132 28.67 -18.77 20.60
CA THR A 132 27.88 -19.45 19.58
C THR A 132 27.47 -18.46 18.50
N THR A 133 27.62 -18.84 17.22
CA THR A 133 27.09 -18.09 16.08
C THR A 133 25.61 -17.77 16.33
N PRO A 134 25.17 -16.51 16.21
CA PRO A 134 23.80 -16.13 16.50
C PRO A 134 22.85 -16.88 15.57
N GLU A 135 21.93 -17.64 16.18
CA GLU A 135 20.84 -18.27 15.45
C GLU A 135 19.81 -17.20 15.07
N LEU A 136 19.56 -17.05 13.78
CA LEU A 136 18.55 -16.12 13.26
C LEU A 136 17.19 -16.80 13.27
N ILE A 137 16.24 -16.25 14.03
CA ILE A 137 14.87 -16.74 14.08
C ILE A 137 14.00 -15.89 13.15
N LEU A 138 13.23 -16.55 12.29
CA LEU A 138 12.23 -15.91 11.46
C LEU A 138 11.02 -15.51 12.32
N LEU A 139 10.70 -14.22 12.32
CA LEU A 139 9.52 -13.70 13.00
C LEU A 139 8.23 -14.17 12.30
N SER A 140 7.22 -14.50 13.10
CA SER A 140 5.86 -14.76 12.60
C SER A 140 5.21 -13.47 12.12
N ASP A 141 4.22 -13.56 11.21
CA ASP A 141 3.53 -12.37 10.67
C ASP A 141 2.84 -11.53 11.76
N SER A 142 2.44 -12.15 12.88
CA SER A 142 1.88 -11.45 14.04
C SER A 142 2.90 -10.62 14.82
N GLU A 143 4.19 -10.89 14.65
CA GLU A 143 5.29 -10.19 15.34
C GLU A 143 5.92 -9.08 14.48
N LEU A 144 5.58 -9.02 13.19
CA LEU A 144 6.07 -7.98 12.29
C LEU A 144 5.31 -6.67 12.51
N THR A 145 6.03 -5.55 12.43
CA THR A 145 5.39 -4.23 12.37
C THR A 145 4.62 -4.07 11.06
N ALA A 146 3.68 -3.13 11.00
CA ALA A 146 2.92 -2.86 9.78
C ALA A 146 3.83 -2.52 8.58
N SER A 147 4.91 -1.77 8.79
CA SER A 147 5.87 -1.43 7.73
C SER A 147 6.68 -2.64 7.26
N GLN A 148 7.08 -3.54 8.18
CA GLN A 148 7.76 -4.79 7.84
C GLN A 148 6.84 -5.74 7.06
N LEU A 149 5.58 -5.86 7.50
CA LEU A 149 4.57 -6.68 6.83
C LEU A 149 4.26 -6.15 5.42
N ALA A 150 4.14 -4.81 5.28
CA ALA A 150 3.98 -4.16 3.98
C ALA A 150 5.18 -4.42 3.06
N CYS A 151 6.41 -4.27 3.57
CA CYS A 151 7.63 -4.55 2.81
C CYS A 151 7.73 -6.02 2.38
N LYS A 152 7.38 -6.96 3.28
CA LYS A 152 7.32 -8.40 3.00
C LYS A 152 6.30 -8.72 1.90
N SER A 153 5.09 -8.16 2.01
CA SER A 153 4.01 -8.33 1.03
C SER A 153 4.38 -7.74 -0.34
N GLU A 154 4.96 -6.54 -0.36
CA GLU A 154 5.41 -5.87 -1.58
C GLU A 154 6.53 -6.67 -2.26
N PHE A 155 7.51 -7.16 -1.49
CA PHE A 155 8.58 -8.01 -2.01
C PHE A 155 8.03 -9.32 -2.60
N ALA A 156 7.14 -10.01 -1.88
CA ALA A 156 6.52 -11.24 -2.35
C ALA A 156 5.73 -11.01 -3.65
N THR A 157 4.92 -9.96 -3.69
CA THR A 157 4.10 -9.59 -4.86
C THR A 157 4.96 -9.24 -6.06
N ARG A 158 6.02 -8.43 -5.89
CA ARG A 158 6.94 -8.10 -6.99
C ARG A 158 7.69 -9.32 -7.50
N ASN A 159 8.22 -10.15 -6.61
CA ASN A 159 8.93 -11.36 -6.99
C ASN A 159 8.00 -12.33 -7.75
N LEU A 160 6.76 -12.47 -7.29
CA LEU A 160 5.77 -13.30 -7.96
C LEU A 160 5.37 -12.76 -9.33
N ARG A 161 5.12 -11.45 -9.46
CA ARG A 161 4.83 -10.80 -10.74
C ARG A 161 5.96 -11.03 -11.75
N LYS A 162 7.21 -10.86 -11.32
CA LYS A 162 8.36 -11.08 -12.19
C LYS A 162 8.48 -12.54 -12.63
N ARG A 163 8.28 -13.51 -11.72
CA ARG A 163 8.22 -14.93 -12.09
C ARG A 163 7.08 -15.24 -13.07
N LEU A 164 5.94 -14.55 -12.94
CA LEU A 164 4.83 -14.65 -13.89
C LEU A 164 5.20 -14.09 -15.26
N GLU A 165 5.89 -12.95 -15.32
CA GLU A 165 6.40 -12.35 -16.56
C GLU A 165 7.42 -13.28 -17.25
N GLU A 166 8.37 -13.83 -16.49
CA GLU A 166 9.35 -14.82 -16.99
C GLU A 166 8.65 -16.08 -17.52
N ALA A 167 7.65 -16.59 -16.78
CA ALA A 167 6.84 -17.74 -17.21
C ALA A 167 6.05 -17.46 -18.49
N HIS A 168 5.50 -16.24 -18.62
CA HIS A 168 4.76 -15.80 -19.80
C HIS A 168 5.68 -15.75 -21.03
N VAL A 169 6.87 -15.16 -20.91
CA VAL A 169 7.86 -15.11 -22.00
C VAL A 169 8.28 -16.51 -22.43
N LEU A 170 8.50 -17.43 -21.48
CA LEU A 170 8.80 -18.84 -21.79
C LEU A 170 7.65 -19.51 -22.55
N TYR A 171 6.41 -19.23 -22.16
CA TYR A 171 5.21 -19.74 -22.82
C TYR A 171 5.06 -19.19 -24.26
N GLU A 172 5.23 -17.89 -24.46
CA GLU A 172 5.19 -17.26 -25.80
C GLU A 172 6.27 -17.85 -26.72
N HIS A 173 7.51 -17.95 -26.25
CA HIS A 173 8.60 -18.53 -27.01
C HIS A 173 8.37 -20.01 -27.36
N ALA A 174 7.75 -20.78 -26.45
CA ALA A 174 7.33 -22.16 -26.73
C ALA A 174 6.23 -22.24 -27.80
N CYS A 175 5.35 -21.24 -27.89
CA CYS A 175 4.32 -21.14 -28.91
C CYS A 175 4.90 -20.76 -30.28
N GLU A 176 5.84 -19.81 -30.34
CA GLU A 176 6.48 -19.37 -31.58
C GLU A 176 7.31 -20.49 -32.24
N LYS A 177 8.09 -21.24 -31.45
CA LYS A 177 8.88 -22.37 -31.95
C LYS A 177 8.03 -23.47 -32.60
N GLY A 178 6.82 -23.70 -32.08
CA GLY A 178 5.89 -24.66 -32.66
C GLY A 178 5.34 -24.25 -34.04
N GLY A 179 5.45 -22.98 -34.43
CA GLY A 179 4.97 -22.48 -35.72
C GLY A 179 5.97 -22.59 -36.86
N ALA A 180 7.28 -22.59 -36.57
CA ALA A 180 8.32 -22.33 -37.56
C ALA A 180 9.00 -23.57 -38.18
N GLN A 181 8.90 -24.77 -37.58
CA GLN A 181 9.57 -25.99 -38.07
C GLN A 181 8.62 -27.19 -38.07
N ARG A 182 7.89 -27.38 -39.18
CA ARG A 182 6.97 -28.53 -39.39
C ARG A 182 7.61 -29.75 -40.07
N ASN A 183 8.92 -29.92 -39.95
CA ASN A 183 9.63 -30.93 -40.76
C ASN A 183 9.96 -32.24 -40.02
N SER A 184 9.63 -32.40 -38.73
CA SER A 184 9.75 -33.69 -38.04
C SER A 184 8.66 -33.90 -36.99
N ASP A 185 8.06 -35.10 -36.95
CA ASP A 185 7.06 -35.49 -35.94
C ASP A 185 7.64 -35.49 -34.51
N HIS A 186 8.97 -35.56 -34.38
CA HIS A 186 9.63 -35.58 -33.08
C HIS A 186 9.67 -34.20 -32.42
N ASP A 187 9.89 -33.13 -33.21
CA ASP A 187 9.96 -31.76 -32.71
C ASP A 187 8.58 -31.26 -32.20
N GLU A 188 7.48 -31.77 -32.78
CA GLU A 188 6.12 -31.41 -32.34
C GLU A 188 5.82 -31.96 -30.93
N THR A 189 6.30 -33.17 -30.61
CA THR A 189 6.11 -33.74 -29.27
C THR A 189 6.88 -32.99 -28.20
N GLU A 190 8.12 -32.57 -28.47
CA GLU A 190 8.93 -31.80 -27.52
C GLU A 190 8.34 -30.40 -27.29
N ALA A 191 7.94 -29.71 -28.35
CA ALA A 191 7.29 -28.40 -28.25
C ALA A 191 5.95 -28.45 -27.50
N LYS A 192 5.24 -29.58 -27.56
CA LYS A 192 4.00 -29.79 -26.78
C LYS A 192 4.29 -29.97 -25.29
N ILE A 193 5.34 -30.72 -24.93
CA ILE A 193 5.75 -30.91 -23.54
C ILE A 193 6.17 -29.57 -22.92
N ILE A 194 7.02 -28.81 -23.61
CA ILE A 194 7.50 -27.50 -23.12
C ILE A 194 6.34 -26.52 -22.92
N ARG A 195 5.34 -26.52 -23.81
CA ARG A 195 4.15 -25.66 -23.67
C ARG A 195 3.29 -26.03 -22.45
N GLU A 196 3.05 -27.31 -22.22
CA GLU A 196 2.27 -27.76 -21.06
C GLU A 196 3.03 -27.50 -19.75
N GLU A 197 4.36 -27.67 -19.71
CA GLU A 197 5.18 -27.33 -18.54
C GLU A 197 5.18 -25.83 -18.24
N ALA A 198 5.36 -24.98 -19.26
CA ALA A 198 5.31 -23.53 -19.10
C ALA A 198 3.93 -23.05 -18.64
N LYS A 199 2.85 -23.62 -19.20
CA LYS A 199 1.46 -23.34 -18.79
C LYS A 199 1.20 -23.78 -17.35
N ALA A 200 1.65 -24.97 -16.96
CA ALA A 200 1.50 -25.46 -15.59
C ALA A 200 2.22 -24.53 -14.59
N LEU A 201 3.46 -24.13 -14.89
CA LEU A 201 4.23 -23.20 -14.07
C LEU A 201 3.54 -21.84 -13.94
N TRP A 202 3.00 -21.29 -15.04
CA TRP A 202 2.24 -20.04 -15.02
C TRP A 202 0.98 -20.14 -14.16
N MET A 203 0.20 -21.22 -14.29
CA MET A 203 -1.00 -21.45 -13.47
C MET A 203 -0.66 -21.61 -11.98
N THR A 204 0.42 -22.34 -11.63
CA THR A 204 0.87 -22.47 -10.24
C THR A 204 1.31 -21.13 -9.64
N LEU A 205 1.91 -20.24 -10.44
CA LEU A 205 2.27 -18.89 -9.99
C LEU A 205 1.04 -18.00 -9.84
N LEU A 206 0.03 -18.13 -10.71
CA LEU A 206 -1.23 -17.40 -10.59
C LEU A 206 -1.96 -17.76 -9.30
N GLU A 207 -1.97 -19.02 -8.90
CA GLU A 207 -2.56 -19.48 -7.63
C GLU A 207 -1.84 -18.95 -6.39
N GLN A 208 -0.56 -18.57 -6.51
CA GLN A 208 0.21 -17.96 -5.43
C GLN A 208 -0.04 -16.46 -5.30
N LEU A 209 -0.71 -15.83 -6.27
CA LEU A 209 -1.10 -14.43 -6.10
C LEU A 209 -2.06 -14.40 -4.92
N PRO A 210 -1.88 -13.44 -3.98
CA PRO A 210 -2.92 -13.21 -3.00
C PRO A 210 -4.20 -13.03 -3.80
N VAL A 211 -5.25 -13.77 -3.43
CA VAL A 211 -6.58 -13.61 -4.00
C VAL A 211 -6.95 -12.17 -3.69
N VAL A 212 -6.63 -11.26 -4.61
CA VAL A 212 -7.36 -10.04 -4.76
C VAL A 212 -8.75 -10.58 -5.00
N GLU A 213 -9.66 -10.36 -4.05
CA GLU A 213 -11.06 -10.63 -4.27
C GLU A 213 -11.50 -9.70 -5.39
N ASP A 214 -11.15 -10.08 -6.63
CA ASP A 214 -11.64 -9.50 -7.85
C ASP A 214 -13.13 -9.78 -7.79
N ASN A 215 -13.87 -8.77 -7.37
CA ASN A 215 -15.30 -8.68 -7.58
C ASN A 215 -15.50 -8.80 -9.10
N HIS A 216 -15.70 -10.05 -9.55
CA HIS A 216 -16.08 -10.40 -10.91
C HIS A 216 -17.15 -9.43 -11.40
N PHE A 217 -16.78 -8.54 -12.32
CA PHE A 217 -17.74 -7.80 -13.13
C PHE A 217 -17.55 -8.22 -14.58
N TYR A 218 -18.59 -8.87 -15.11
CA TYR A 218 -18.69 -9.34 -16.48
C TYR A 218 -18.51 -8.18 -17.47
N SER A 219 -17.65 -8.41 -18.47
CA SER A 219 -17.91 -8.01 -19.84
C SER A 219 -18.94 -8.99 -20.39
N ASP A 220 -20.16 -8.51 -20.69
CA ASP A 220 -21.03 -8.92 -21.80
C ASP A 220 -22.48 -8.54 -21.48
N ASP A 221 -23.03 -7.64 -22.29
CA ASP A 221 -24.46 -7.55 -22.63
C ASP A 221 -24.54 -6.62 -23.85
N LEU A 222 -24.05 -7.11 -24.99
CA LEU A 222 -24.60 -6.76 -26.30
C LEU A 222 -25.06 -8.07 -26.96
N ASP A 223 -26.26 -7.98 -27.53
CA ASP A 223 -27.04 -9.01 -28.22
C ASP A 223 -27.76 -10.00 -27.28
N GLY A 224 -29.07 -10.23 -27.37
CA GLY A 224 -29.95 -10.08 -28.52
C GLY A 224 -30.82 -11.34 -28.57
N ASP A 225 -32.11 -11.14 -28.33
CA ASP A 225 -33.25 -11.90 -28.87
C ASP A 225 -33.35 -13.44 -28.69
N GLY A 226 -34.50 -13.83 -28.12
CA GLY A 226 -35.31 -14.95 -28.59
C GLY A 226 -34.84 -16.39 -28.33
N SER A 227 -35.49 -17.07 -27.37
CA SER A 227 -36.36 -18.23 -27.68
C SER A 227 -36.76 -19.01 -26.41
N ASN A 228 -38.05 -19.31 -26.33
CA ASN A 228 -38.69 -20.23 -25.37
C ASN A 228 -38.20 -21.68 -25.57
N CYS A 229 -38.01 -22.42 -24.46
CA CYS A 229 -38.42 -23.82 -24.31
C CYS A 229 -38.49 -24.24 -22.81
N ARG A 230 -39.66 -24.79 -22.44
CA ARG A 230 -39.95 -25.78 -21.36
C ARG A 230 -38.92 -26.92 -21.30
N ASP A 231 -38.73 -27.74 -20.26
CA ASP A 231 -39.49 -28.18 -19.08
C ASP A 231 -38.51 -28.72 -18.00
N SER A 232 -38.95 -28.65 -16.74
CA SER A 232 -38.78 -29.61 -15.62
C SER A 232 -37.54 -30.51 -15.54
N PHE A 233 -36.76 -30.38 -14.45
CA PHE A 233 -36.52 -31.46 -13.47
C PHE A 233 -36.00 -30.86 -12.16
N GLY A 234 -36.59 -31.28 -11.04
CA GLY A 234 -36.24 -30.83 -9.71
C GLY A 234 -34.86 -31.31 -9.27
N SER A 235 -34.10 -30.42 -8.63
CA SER A 235 -33.04 -30.81 -7.71
C SER A 235 -32.96 -29.78 -6.59
N ALA A 236 -33.38 -30.21 -5.41
CA ALA A 236 -33.27 -29.47 -4.17
C ALA A 236 -31.80 -29.46 -3.75
N GLY A 237 -31.09 -28.39 -4.09
CA GLY A 237 -29.78 -28.05 -3.56
C GLY A 237 -29.76 -26.56 -3.28
N SER A 238 -30.03 -26.16 -2.03
CA SER A 238 -29.96 -24.77 -1.58
C SER A 238 -28.53 -24.26 -1.60
N SER A 239 -28.02 -23.91 -2.78
CA SER A 239 -26.92 -22.96 -2.93
C SER A 239 -27.50 -21.57 -2.72
N SER A 240 -27.27 -21.01 -1.53
CA SER A 240 -27.51 -19.60 -1.25
C SER A 240 -26.69 -18.77 -2.24
N SER A 241 -27.30 -18.36 -3.34
CA SER A 241 -26.73 -17.38 -4.26
C SER A 241 -26.59 -16.08 -3.48
N SER A 242 -25.42 -15.89 -2.88
CA SER A 242 -24.97 -14.63 -2.34
C SER A 242 -24.81 -13.67 -3.51
N SER A 243 -25.93 -13.13 -3.98
CA SER A 243 -25.95 -11.96 -4.84
C SER A 243 -25.03 -10.94 -4.18
N SER A 244 -23.84 -10.74 -4.77
CA SER A 244 -22.82 -9.86 -4.25
C SER A 244 -23.44 -8.47 -4.21
N LYS A 245 -23.82 -8.04 -3.00
CA LYS A 245 -24.44 -6.74 -2.82
C LYS A 245 -23.36 -5.73 -3.15
N LYS A 246 -23.58 -4.96 -4.22
CA LYS A 246 -22.69 -3.85 -4.59
C LYS A 246 -22.39 -3.02 -3.32
N PRO A 247 -21.11 -2.80 -2.98
CA PRO A 247 -20.76 -2.06 -1.78
C PRO A 247 -21.35 -0.65 -1.85
N VAL A 248 -21.91 -0.20 -0.74
CA VAL A 248 -22.54 1.12 -0.62
C VAL A 248 -21.46 2.12 -0.26
N VAL A 249 -21.15 3.02 -1.19
CA VAL A 249 -20.23 4.15 -0.95
C VAL A 249 -20.96 5.23 -0.13
N ASP A 250 -20.29 5.78 0.87
CA ASP A 250 -20.78 6.96 1.59
C ASP A 250 -20.10 8.22 1.05
N ASP A 251 -20.73 8.85 0.05
CA ASP A 251 -20.21 10.04 -0.61
C ASP A 251 -19.95 11.21 0.35
N THR A 252 -20.62 11.24 1.51
CA THR A 252 -20.44 12.32 2.49
C THR A 252 -19.06 12.31 3.16
N LEU A 253 -18.34 11.18 3.11
CA LEU A 253 -16.97 11.07 3.63
C LEU A 253 -15.94 11.76 2.73
N PHE A 254 -16.28 11.97 1.45
CA PHE A 254 -15.37 12.48 0.43
C PHE A 254 -15.66 13.92 0.04
N GLN A 255 -16.36 14.68 0.89
CA GLN A 255 -16.76 16.03 0.54
C GLN A 255 -15.55 16.93 0.26
N GLY A 256 -15.47 17.46 -0.96
CA GLY A 256 -14.35 18.26 -1.45
C GLY A 256 -13.21 17.45 -2.09
N TYR A 257 -13.33 16.12 -2.14
CA TYR A 257 -12.36 15.18 -2.73
C TYR A 257 -12.98 14.32 -3.83
N GLU A 258 -14.23 14.59 -4.23
CA GLU A 258 -15.01 13.71 -5.09
C GLU A 258 -14.38 13.50 -6.47
N GLU A 259 -13.65 14.51 -6.97
CA GLU A 259 -12.95 14.51 -8.26
C GLU A 259 -11.56 13.85 -8.20
N PHE A 260 -11.00 13.69 -7.00
CA PHE A 260 -9.63 13.21 -6.79
C PHE A 260 -9.57 11.75 -6.37
N VAL A 261 -10.73 11.15 -6.07
CA VAL A 261 -10.85 9.77 -5.60
C VAL A 261 -11.77 9.04 -6.56
N ASN A 262 -11.25 8.00 -7.22
CA ASN A 262 -12.04 7.19 -8.12
C ASN A 262 -13.05 6.32 -7.33
N ARG A 263 -13.96 5.65 -8.04
CA ARG A 263 -15.04 4.89 -7.39
C ARG A 263 -14.52 3.75 -6.51
N ASP A 264 -13.48 3.05 -6.94
CA ASP A 264 -12.94 1.89 -6.23
C ASP A 264 -12.18 2.33 -4.98
N GLU A 265 -11.44 3.44 -5.07
CA GLU A 265 -10.83 4.11 -3.93
C GLU A 265 -11.88 4.60 -2.93
N LYS A 266 -13.02 5.14 -3.39
CA LYS A 266 -14.13 5.52 -2.51
C LYS A 266 -14.72 4.32 -1.78
N ILE A 267 -14.85 3.16 -2.45
CA ILE A 267 -15.30 1.91 -1.81
C ILE A 267 -14.30 1.50 -0.73
N PHE A 268 -13.02 1.41 -1.09
CA PHE A 268 -11.94 1.03 -0.18
C PHE A 268 -11.85 1.95 1.05
N LEU A 269 -11.87 3.26 0.82
CA LEU A 269 -11.83 4.25 1.90
C LEU A 269 -13.09 4.22 2.76
N THR A 270 -14.28 4.04 2.16
CA THR A 270 -15.52 3.86 2.93
C THR A 270 -15.38 2.65 3.84
N ASP A 271 -14.83 1.55 3.35
CA ASP A 271 -14.61 0.35 4.15
C ASP A 271 -13.62 0.58 5.29
N LEU A 272 -12.49 1.27 5.05
CA LEU A 272 -11.55 1.64 6.11
C LEU A 272 -12.20 2.53 7.18
N PHE A 273 -12.89 3.61 6.77
CA PHE A 273 -13.57 4.54 7.68
C PHE A 273 -14.64 3.88 8.54
N THR A 274 -15.28 2.82 8.03
CA THR A 274 -16.47 2.21 8.65
C THR A 274 -16.23 0.81 9.19
N SER A 275 -14.98 0.32 9.15
CA SER A 275 -14.55 -0.99 9.65
C SER A 275 -14.84 -1.18 11.14
N GLY A 276 -14.83 -0.09 11.91
CA GLY A 276 -14.88 -0.11 13.38
C GLY A 276 -13.50 -0.30 14.02
N ASP A 277 -12.45 -0.49 13.24
CA ASP A 277 -11.07 -0.59 13.71
C ASP A 277 -10.36 0.78 13.70
N ILE A 278 -9.57 1.03 14.73
CA ILE A 278 -8.86 2.30 14.96
C ILE A 278 -7.71 2.46 13.96
N ARG A 279 -6.97 1.39 13.69
CA ARG A 279 -5.81 1.42 12.78
C ARG A 279 -6.26 1.67 11.35
N SER A 280 -7.32 0.97 10.92
CA SER A 280 -7.98 1.20 9.64
C SER A 280 -8.46 2.65 9.50
N LEU A 281 -8.98 3.25 10.58
CA LEU A 281 -9.42 4.64 10.61
C LEU A 281 -8.26 5.63 10.47
N ALA A 282 -7.15 5.39 11.17
CA ALA A 282 -5.92 6.17 11.05
C ALA A 282 -5.32 6.07 9.64
N GLN A 283 -5.32 4.86 9.07
CA GLN A 283 -4.87 4.62 7.70
C GLN A 283 -5.74 5.38 6.68
N ALA A 284 -7.06 5.38 6.84
CA ALA A 284 -7.95 6.17 6.00
C ALA A 284 -7.62 7.67 6.06
N ALA A 285 -7.36 8.19 7.26
CA ALA A 285 -6.97 9.60 7.46
C ALA A 285 -5.64 9.94 6.76
N LEU A 286 -4.65 9.04 6.82
CA LEU A 286 -3.36 9.18 6.14
C LEU A 286 -3.55 9.22 4.61
N ILE A 287 -4.32 8.28 4.05
CA ILE A 287 -4.59 8.25 2.60
C ILE A 287 -5.29 9.53 2.16
N MET A 288 -6.32 9.97 2.89
CA MET A 288 -7.04 11.22 2.59
C MET A 288 -6.14 12.46 2.66
N HIS A 289 -5.15 12.48 3.57
CA HIS A 289 -4.14 13.53 3.60
C HIS A 289 -3.23 13.50 2.37
N GLY A 290 -2.83 12.31 1.91
CA GLY A 290 -2.10 12.14 0.65
C GLY A 290 -2.88 12.70 -0.54
N VAL A 291 -4.15 12.32 -0.67
CA VAL A 291 -5.07 12.87 -1.69
C VAL A 291 -5.10 14.39 -1.62
N ARG A 292 -5.31 14.96 -0.43
CA ARG A 292 -5.33 16.41 -0.22
C ARG A 292 -4.04 17.10 -0.66
N ARG A 293 -2.87 16.54 -0.33
CA ARG A 293 -1.57 17.10 -0.78
C ARG A 293 -1.46 17.09 -2.29
N MET A 294 -1.90 16.01 -2.95
CA MET A 294 -1.92 15.95 -4.40
C MET A 294 -2.86 17.00 -5.01
N CYS A 295 -4.04 17.25 -4.40
CA CYS A 295 -4.94 18.32 -4.80
C CYS A 295 -4.27 19.71 -4.72
N MET A 296 -3.58 19.99 -3.62
CA MET A 296 -2.97 21.30 -3.35
C MET A 296 -1.76 21.60 -4.23
N THR A 297 -1.01 20.59 -4.65
CA THR A 297 0.18 20.78 -5.49
C THR A 297 -0.15 21.02 -6.96
N GLY A 298 -1.41 20.82 -7.39
CA GLY A 298 -1.85 21.05 -8.77
C GLY A 298 -1.20 20.14 -9.81
N LYS A 299 -0.40 19.14 -9.38
CA LYS A 299 0.34 18.22 -10.26
C LYS A 299 -0.49 17.04 -10.75
N HIS A 300 -1.79 17.00 -10.46
CA HIS A 300 -2.63 15.97 -11.04
C HIS A 300 -2.74 16.18 -12.54
N THR A 301 -2.10 15.30 -13.31
CA THR A 301 -2.65 14.81 -14.56
C THR A 301 -3.96 14.14 -14.21
N ALA A 302 -5.01 14.93 -14.03
CA ALA A 302 -6.33 14.38 -13.94
C ALA A 302 -6.47 13.51 -15.20
N ILE A 303 -6.54 12.19 -15.02
CA ILE A 303 -7.17 11.33 -16.00
C ILE A 303 -8.65 11.71 -15.90
N ARG A 304 -8.97 12.95 -16.33
CA ARG A 304 -10.31 13.28 -16.74
C ARG A 304 -10.53 12.29 -17.86
N LYS A 305 -11.46 11.36 -17.66
CA LYS A 305 -12.11 10.75 -18.80
C LYS A 305 -12.66 11.94 -19.58
N ASP A 306 -11.98 12.32 -20.66
CA ASP A 306 -12.34 13.44 -21.53
C ASP A 306 -13.74 13.31 -22.15
N SER A 307 -14.49 12.25 -21.78
CA SER A 307 -15.79 11.89 -22.31
C SER A 307 -16.99 12.37 -21.49
N GLU A 308 -16.84 12.82 -20.24
CA GLU A 308 -17.99 13.26 -19.44
C GLU A 308 -18.07 14.80 -19.36
N PRO A 309 -19.15 15.42 -19.88
CA PRO A 309 -19.32 16.87 -19.77
C PRO A 309 -19.40 17.28 -18.29
N PRO A 310 -18.90 18.47 -17.94
CA PRO A 310 -18.99 18.97 -16.58
C PRO A 310 -20.45 19.01 -16.13
N MET A 311 -20.69 18.54 -14.91
CA MET A 311 -22.01 18.52 -14.28
C MET A 311 -22.66 19.91 -14.39
N SER A 312 -23.91 19.98 -14.86
CA SER A 312 -24.62 21.25 -14.97
C SER A 312 -24.80 21.88 -13.58
N LYS A 313 -24.92 23.22 -13.51
CA LYS A 313 -25.16 23.93 -12.24
C LYS A 313 -26.37 23.37 -11.47
N HIS A 314 -27.41 22.93 -12.18
CA HIS A 314 -28.61 22.33 -11.58
C HIS A 314 -28.33 20.94 -11.00
N GLU A 315 -27.58 20.10 -11.70
CA GLU A 315 -27.16 18.79 -11.20
C GLU A 315 -26.23 18.93 -10.00
N MET A 316 -25.31 19.89 -10.03
CA MET A 316 -24.44 20.22 -8.91
C MET A 316 -25.25 20.65 -7.69
N GLN A 317 -26.25 21.52 -7.87
CA GLN A 317 -27.14 21.91 -6.77
C GLN A 317 -27.91 20.71 -6.22
N LYS A 318 -28.47 19.85 -7.09
CA LYS A 318 -29.14 18.61 -6.64
C LYS A 318 -28.19 17.70 -5.86
N HIS A 319 -26.93 17.61 -6.27
CA HIS A 319 -25.92 16.82 -5.57
C HIS A 319 -25.59 17.41 -4.19
N VAL A 320 -25.45 18.74 -4.10
CA VAL A 320 -25.28 19.45 -2.82
C VAL A 320 -26.49 19.22 -1.90
N ASP A 321 -27.71 19.41 -2.41
CA ASP A 321 -28.94 19.19 -1.64
C ASP A 321 -29.06 17.73 -1.17
N PHE A 322 -28.63 16.78 -2.00
CA PHE A 322 -28.57 15.36 -1.65
C PHE A 322 -27.56 15.10 -0.53
N ILE A 323 -26.35 15.66 -0.62
CA ILE A 323 -25.32 15.54 0.44
C ILE A 323 -25.83 16.13 1.75
N ASP A 324 -26.47 17.30 1.72
CA ASP A 324 -26.99 17.95 2.91
C ASP A 324 -28.16 17.17 3.52
N GLN A 325 -29.06 16.62 2.69
CA GLN A 325 -30.11 15.72 3.16
C GLN A 325 -29.53 14.43 3.77
N MET A 326 -28.45 13.91 3.20
CA MET A 326 -27.73 12.75 3.71
C MET A 326 -27.10 13.05 5.07
N LYS A 327 -26.46 14.22 5.25
CA LYS A 327 -25.90 14.67 6.53
C LYS A 327 -26.97 14.90 7.59
N LEU A 328 -28.17 15.32 7.20
CA LEU A 328 -29.30 15.46 8.12
C LEU A 328 -29.86 14.09 8.53
N SER A 329 -29.95 13.15 7.59
CA SER A 329 -30.45 11.80 7.85
C SER A 329 -29.46 10.95 8.65
N TYR A 330 -28.18 11.18 8.41
CA TYR A 330 -27.05 10.51 9.02
C TYR A 330 -26.01 11.62 9.25
N PRO A 331 -25.91 12.17 10.46
CA PRO A 331 -24.86 13.15 10.74
C PRO A 331 -23.50 12.48 10.89
N LEU A 332 -22.44 13.19 10.51
CA LEU A 332 -21.06 12.76 10.72
C LEU A 332 -20.62 13.10 12.16
N PRO A 333 -19.51 12.52 12.66
CA PRO A 333 -18.87 12.98 13.88
C PRO A 333 -18.59 14.49 13.82
N ASN A 334 -18.48 15.11 15.00
CA ASN A 334 -18.09 16.53 15.10
C ASN A 334 -16.77 16.83 14.39
N HIS A 335 -15.81 15.94 14.58
CA HIS A 335 -14.49 16.01 14.02
C HIS A 335 -14.21 14.69 13.30
N MET A 336 -13.94 14.79 12.00
CA MET A 336 -13.51 13.61 11.23
C MET A 336 -12.06 13.26 11.59
N PRO A 337 -11.67 11.98 11.46
CA PRO A 337 -10.28 11.57 11.53
C PRO A 337 -9.45 12.39 10.54
N GLY A 338 -8.31 12.88 10.99
CA GLY A 338 -7.41 13.70 10.18
C GLY A 338 -5.96 13.35 10.44
N TYR A 339 -5.16 13.43 9.39
CA TYR A 339 -3.71 13.26 9.44
C TYR A 339 -3.03 14.58 9.10
N PHE A 340 -2.04 14.97 9.88
CA PHE A 340 -1.37 16.25 9.79
C PHE A 340 0.13 16.06 9.91
N LEU A 341 0.87 16.64 8.97
CA LEU A 341 2.31 16.85 9.13
C LEU A 341 2.50 18.26 9.66
N ILE A 342 2.97 18.37 10.90
CA ILE A 342 3.24 19.68 11.52
C ILE A 342 4.76 19.86 11.59
N PRO A 343 5.29 21.05 11.28
CA PRO A 343 6.69 21.33 11.54
C PRO A 343 6.92 21.28 13.06
N ALA A 344 8.07 20.78 13.49
CA ALA A 344 8.50 21.00 14.87
C ALA A 344 8.58 22.52 15.12
N TYR A 345 8.24 22.97 16.32
CA TYR A 345 8.19 24.40 16.64
C TYR A 345 8.65 24.70 18.06
N THR A 346 9.10 25.93 18.29
CA THR A 346 9.55 26.39 19.60
C THR A 346 8.40 26.66 20.56
N ARG A 347 8.71 26.69 21.87
CA ARG A 347 7.78 27.16 22.91
C ARG A 347 7.23 28.58 22.65
N TRP A 348 7.96 29.41 21.91
CA TRP A 348 7.60 30.80 21.63
C TRP A 348 6.62 30.93 20.47
N GLU A 349 6.72 30.06 19.46
CA GLU A 349 5.78 30.04 18.33
C GLU A 349 4.39 29.57 18.75
N GLY A 350 4.34 28.56 19.64
CA GLY A 350 3.11 28.15 20.31
C GLY A 350 1.96 27.78 19.36
N TYR A 351 2.26 27.18 18.19
CA TYR A 351 1.27 26.90 17.13
C TYR A 351 0.09 26.05 17.60
N MET A 352 0.31 25.22 18.62
CA MET A 352 -0.72 24.43 19.24
C MET A 352 -0.48 24.39 20.75
N THR A 353 -1.56 24.44 21.52
CA THR A 353 -1.58 24.18 22.96
C THR A 353 -2.42 22.95 23.23
N LEU A 354 -1.89 22.04 24.04
CA LEU A 354 -2.52 20.78 24.41
C LEU A 354 -3.01 20.82 25.85
N LYS A 355 -4.08 20.08 26.12
CA LYS A 355 -4.61 19.89 27.47
C LYS A 355 -5.08 18.46 27.66
N ASP A 356 -4.72 17.88 28.80
CA ASP A 356 -5.31 16.63 29.24
C ASP A 356 -6.78 16.84 29.55
N LYS A 357 -7.61 16.06 28.87
CA LYS A 357 -9.04 16.03 29.15
C LYS A 357 -9.38 14.63 29.64
N PRO A 358 -10.05 14.49 30.80
CA PRO A 358 -10.65 13.22 31.14
C PRO A 358 -11.67 12.93 30.05
N TRP A 359 -11.54 11.77 29.45
CA TRP A 359 -12.39 11.36 28.37
C TRP A 359 -13.17 10.15 28.82
N ASP A 360 -14.49 10.30 28.77
CA ASP A 360 -15.46 9.32 29.22
C ASP A 360 -15.86 8.35 28.10
N GLY A 361 -15.13 8.37 26.98
CA GLY A 361 -15.47 7.64 25.76
C GLY A 361 -16.81 8.05 25.14
N SER A 362 -17.37 9.21 25.53
CA SER A 362 -18.62 9.70 24.95
C SER A 362 -18.37 10.57 23.72
N ILE A 363 -19.10 10.28 22.64
CA ILE A 363 -19.22 11.22 21.52
C ILE A 363 -20.20 12.29 21.94
N LEU A 364 -19.70 13.51 22.13
CA LEU A 364 -20.58 14.67 22.17
C LEU A 364 -20.97 14.99 20.74
N PRO A 365 -22.25 14.87 20.34
CA PRO A 365 -22.67 15.32 19.03
C PRO A 365 -22.47 16.83 18.88
N PRO A 366 -22.37 17.34 17.64
CA PRO A 366 -22.44 18.78 17.42
C PRO A 366 -23.66 19.35 18.14
N GLN A 367 -23.53 20.45 18.89
CA GLN A 367 -24.67 21.04 19.62
C GLN A 367 -25.88 21.25 18.70
N ARG A 368 -25.62 21.70 17.46
CA ARG A 368 -26.62 21.91 16.40
C ARG A 368 -27.34 20.63 15.95
N SER A 369 -26.71 19.46 16.11
CA SER A 369 -27.26 18.18 15.69
C SER A 369 -27.53 17.25 16.86
N LYS A 370 -27.48 17.72 18.12
CA LYS A 370 -27.72 16.86 19.28
C LYS A 370 -29.08 16.16 19.21
N ARG A 371 -30.15 16.90 18.88
CA ARG A 371 -31.49 16.32 18.70
C ARG A 371 -31.53 15.26 17.60
N VAL A 372 -30.90 15.56 16.46
CA VAL A 372 -30.83 14.62 15.32
C VAL A 372 -30.02 13.40 15.72
N PHE A 373 -28.91 13.59 16.42
CA PHE A 373 -28.08 12.51 16.90
C PHE A 373 -28.83 11.62 17.89
N ASP A 374 -29.51 12.20 18.88
CA ASP A 374 -30.31 11.44 19.85
C ASP A 374 -31.46 10.69 19.15
N GLN A 375 -32.07 11.29 18.13
CA GLN A 375 -33.13 10.67 17.34
C GLN A 375 -32.62 9.53 16.45
N VAL A 376 -31.46 9.71 15.81
CA VAL A 376 -30.89 8.78 14.81
C VAL A 376 -30.10 7.67 15.50
N TYR A 377 -29.27 8.03 16.48
CA TYR A 377 -28.35 7.11 17.16
C TYR A 377 -28.74 6.80 18.59
N GLY A 378 -29.54 7.62 19.29
CA GLY A 378 -29.68 7.50 20.75
C GLY A 378 -30.11 6.11 21.26
N GLN A 379 -30.85 5.33 20.48
CA GLN A 379 -31.20 3.94 20.83
C GLN A 379 -30.12 2.91 20.44
N ALA A 380 -29.36 3.17 19.37
CA ALA A 380 -28.36 2.25 18.81
C ALA A 380 -26.96 2.47 19.40
N TYR A 381 -26.61 3.72 19.71
CA TYR A 381 -25.37 4.12 20.35
C TYR A 381 -25.47 3.83 21.84
N LYS A 382 -24.72 2.83 22.27
CA LYS A 382 -24.45 2.60 23.69
C LYS A 382 -23.02 3.08 23.91
N PRO A 383 -22.79 4.05 24.82
CA PRO A 383 -21.42 4.38 25.20
C PRO A 383 -20.73 3.09 25.66
N PRO A 384 -19.41 2.94 25.40
CA PRO A 384 -18.67 1.76 25.81
C PRO A 384 -18.94 1.44 27.28
N ARG A 385 -19.47 0.24 27.57
CA ARG A 385 -19.80 -0.19 28.95
C ARG A 385 -18.56 -0.28 29.85
N GLU A 386 -17.39 -0.37 29.23
CA GLU A 386 -16.08 -0.46 29.86
C GLU A 386 -15.40 0.91 30.00
N ALA A 387 -16.17 1.99 30.16
CA ALA A 387 -15.63 3.31 30.50
C ALA A 387 -14.75 3.29 31.76
N HIS A 388 -14.88 2.26 32.61
CA HIS A 388 -14.06 2.05 33.81
C HIS A 388 -12.65 1.51 33.53
N ILE A 389 -12.41 0.91 32.35
CA ILE A 389 -11.08 0.42 31.94
C ILE A 389 -10.20 1.60 31.48
N TYR A 390 -10.79 2.77 31.25
CA TYR A 390 -10.09 3.92 30.72
C TYR A 390 -10.49 5.23 31.43
N PRO A 391 -9.78 5.67 32.47
CA PRO A 391 -9.51 7.08 32.61
C PRO A 391 -8.27 7.40 31.76
N ILE A 392 -8.37 7.27 30.43
CA ILE A 392 -7.32 7.84 29.57
C ILE A 392 -7.57 9.34 29.58
N THR A 393 -6.70 10.06 30.28
CA THR A 393 -6.45 11.46 29.96
C THR A 393 -5.93 11.48 28.53
N VAL A 394 -6.76 11.95 27.60
CA VAL A 394 -6.36 12.11 26.20
C VAL A 394 -5.81 13.52 25.99
N ALA A 395 -4.76 13.62 25.18
CA ALA A 395 -4.24 14.90 24.76
C ALA A 395 -5.23 15.53 23.77
N THR A 396 -5.89 16.61 24.21
CA THR A 396 -6.82 17.37 23.37
C THR A 396 -6.23 18.71 22.98
N ILE A 397 -6.54 19.14 21.77
CA ILE A 397 -6.09 20.43 21.25
C ILE A 397 -6.92 21.54 21.89
N GLN A 398 -6.29 22.36 22.73
CA GLN A 398 -6.94 23.48 23.41
C GLN A 398 -6.95 24.76 22.56
N GLY A 399 -5.88 24.99 21.82
CA GLY A 399 -5.72 26.16 20.94
C GLY A 399 -4.84 25.82 19.76
N VAL A 400 -5.13 26.44 18.63
CA VAL A 400 -4.35 26.31 17.39
C VAL A 400 -4.18 27.69 16.78
N CYS A 401 -2.98 28.01 16.32
CA CYS A 401 -2.68 29.22 15.58
C CYS A 401 -1.69 28.94 14.44
N GLY A 402 -1.43 29.95 13.62
CA GLY A 402 -0.37 29.90 12.61
C GLY A 402 -0.57 28.84 11.51
N PRO A 403 0.53 28.25 11.02
CA PRO A 403 0.51 27.26 9.94
C PRO A 403 -0.35 26.03 10.26
N VAL A 404 -0.29 25.54 11.50
CA VAL A 404 -1.02 24.34 11.95
C VAL A 404 -2.54 24.52 11.83
N GLY A 405 -3.06 25.72 12.12
CA GLY A 405 -4.47 26.04 11.92
C GLY A 405 -4.88 26.07 10.44
N ARG A 406 -3.98 26.53 9.55
CA ARG A 406 -4.22 26.50 8.10
C ARG A 406 -4.22 25.09 7.52
N LEU A 407 -3.49 24.17 8.15
CA LEU A 407 -3.58 22.75 7.85
C LEU A 407 -4.95 22.17 8.22
N GLY A 408 -5.77 22.88 9.02
CA GLY A 408 -7.15 22.50 9.33
C GLY A 408 -7.31 21.81 10.68
N LEU A 409 -6.25 21.76 11.48
CA LEU A 409 -6.29 21.30 12.86
C LEU A 409 -7.14 22.25 13.70
N ARG A 410 -7.99 21.73 14.57
CA ARG A 410 -8.99 22.52 15.31
C ARG A 410 -8.92 22.26 16.81
N LYS A 411 -9.36 23.27 17.56
CA LYS A 411 -9.66 23.11 18.99
C LYS A 411 -10.69 22.00 19.19
N GLY A 412 -10.41 21.09 20.13
CA GLY A 412 -11.24 19.95 20.47
C GLY A 412 -10.86 18.65 19.77
N ASP A 413 -9.98 18.71 18.75
CA ASP A 413 -9.43 17.50 18.15
C ASP A 413 -8.65 16.69 19.21
N VAL A 414 -8.82 15.37 19.16
CA VAL A 414 -8.18 14.43 20.09
C VAL A 414 -6.99 13.81 19.40
N VAL A 415 -5.79 13.95 19.96
CA VAL A 415 -4.59 13.30 19.41
C VAL A 415 -4.64 11.82 19.75
N THR A 416 -4.51 10.99 18.72
CA THR A 416 -4.62 9.52 18.85
C THR A 416 -3.34 8.82 18.45
N HIS A 417 -2.61 9.35 17.46
CA HIS A 417 -1.32 8.83 17.05
C HIS A 417 -0.33 9.98 16.82
N VAL A 418 0.94 9.70 17.09
CA VAL A 418 2.09 10.59 16.87
C VAL A 418 3.17 9.76 16.18
N ASN A 419 3.66 10.22 15.03
CA ASN A 419 4.62 9.47 14.20
C ASN A 419 4.14 8.05 13.91
N ASP A 420 2.86 7.95 13.54
CA ASP A 420 2.13 6.72 13.21
C ASP A 420 2.03 5.68 14.35
N ALA A 421 2.49 6.02 15.56
CA ALA A 421 2.36 5.20 16.76
C ALA A 421 1.22 5.71 17.65
N GLU A 422 0.50 4.79 18.30
CA GLU A 422 -0.58 5.13 19.22
C GLU A 422 -0.05 5.96 20.40
N TRP A 423 -0.70 7.10 20.66
CA TRP A 423 -0.27 8.03 21.70
C TRP A 423 -1.02 7.78 23.02
N ASN A 424 -0.27 7.32 24.02
CA ASN A 424 -0.78 7.02 25.37
C ASN A 424 -0.25 7.99 26.45
N GLY A 425 0.48 9.04 26.06
CA GLY A 425 1.09 10.00 26.98
C GLY A 425 0.18 11.18 27.34
N SER A 426 0.62 12.01 28.30
CA SER A 426 -0.09 13.25 28.65
C SER A 426 0.09 14.34 27.58
N ALA A 427 -0.81 15.32 27.59
CA ALA A 427 -0.71 16.54 26.78
C ALA A 427 0.62 17.27 27.01
N GLU A 428 1.08 17.32 28.27
CA GLU A 428 2.39 17.90 28.62
C GLU A 428 3.54 17.11 27.99
N SER A 429 3.49 15.78 28.06
CA SER A 429 4.53 14.92 27.45
C SER A 429 4.57 15.10 25.93
N LEU A 430 3.41 15.22 25.28
CA LEU A 430 3.34 15.47 23.84
C LEU A 430 3.88 16.87 23.50
N GLN A 431 3.56 17.87 24.31
CA GLN A 431 4.04 19.23 24.10
C GLN A 431 5.57 19.31 24.22
N ASN A 432 6.14 18.63 25.23
CA ASN A 432 7.59 18.53 25.41
C ASN A 432 8.25 17.77 24.27
N TYR A 433 7.65 16.66 23.81
CA TYR A 433 8.12 15.91 22.66
C TYR A 433 8.26 16.77 21.40
N ILE A 434 7.25 17.62 21.11
CA ILE A 434 7.30 18.54 19.97
C ILE A 434 8.47 19.54 20.11
N TYR A 435 8.71 20.06 21.32
CA TYR A 435 9.80 21.00 21.58
C TYR A 435 11.18 20.34 21.50
N GLU A 436 11.31 19.09 21.97
CA GLU A 436 12.53 18.29 21.85
C GLU A 436 12.85 17.99 20.39
N CYS A 437 11.83 17.62 19.59
CA CYS A 437 12.00 17.42 18.15
C CYS A 437 12.55 18.70 17.48
N TYR A 438 12.00 19.88 17.81
CA TYR A 438 12.51 21.13 17.25
C TYR A 438 13.97 21.41 17.65
N THR A 439 14.32 21.13 18.90
CA THR A 439 15.67 21.39 19.43
C THR A 439 16.72 20.49 18.77
N ASN A 440 16.36 19.23 18.52
CA ASN A 440 17.26 18.24 17.93
C ASN A 440 17.27 18.28 16.40
N HIS A 441 16.10 18.48 15.79
CA HIS A 441 15.86 18.38 14.35
C HIS A 441 14.80 19.42 13.91
N PRO A 442 15.18 20.70 13.71
CA PRO A 442 14.22 21.77 13.42
C PRO A 442 13.53 21.64 12.05
N GLU A 443 14.12 20.85 11.14
CA GLU A 443 13.55 20.58 9.81
C GLU A 443 12.60 19.37 9.80
N ASP A 444 12.52 18.61 10.90
CA ASP A 444 11.70 17.41 10.95
C ASP A 444 10.21 17.78 11.10
N GLU A 445 9.38 17.06 10.32
CA GLU A 445 7.92 17.11 10.45
C GLU A 445 7.46 16.02 11.42
N ILE A 446 6.55 16.38 12.32
CA ILE A 446 5.89 15.46 13.24
C ILE A 446 4.56 15.07 12.62
N SER A 447 4.31 13.77 12.48
CA SER A 447 3.02 13.29 12.03
C SER A 447 2.04 13.16 13.19
N LEU A 448 0.82 13.68 13.01
CA LEU A 448 -0.25 13.62 13.99
C LEU A 448 -1.51 13.05 13.34
N THR A 449 -2.03 11.97 13.89
CA THR A 449 -3.39 11.51 13.60
C THR A 449 -4.31 11.92 14.73
N VAL A 450 -5.35 12.67 14.40
CA VAL A 450 -6.38 13.11 15.34
C VAL A 450 -7.72 12.45 15.02
N ASN A 451 -8.54 12.29 16.06
CA ASN A 451 -9.91 11.77 16.00
C ASN A 451 -10.04 10.35 15.42
N ALA A 452 -8.95 9.59 15.31
CA ALA A 452 -8.98 8.15 15.01
C ALA A 452 -9.10 7.37 16.32
N ASN A 453 -10.26 7.47 16.98
CA ASN A 453 -10.51 6.85 18.30
C ASN A 453 -11.64 5.80 18.21
N PRO A 454 -11.73 4.85 19.18
CA PRO A 454 -12.73 3.76 19.18
C PRO A 454 -14.18 4.21 18.97
N GLU A 455 -14.48 5.42 19.40
CA GLU A 455 -15.79 6.06 19.40
C GLU A 455 -16.12 6.51 17.98
N THR A 456 -15.20 7.23 17.35
CA THR A 456 -15.35 7.68 15.97
C THR A 456 -15.44 6.48 15.03
N SER A 457 -14.65 5.42 15.24
CA SER A 457 -14.74 4.18 14.47
C SER A 457 -16.10 3.49 14.67
N THR A 458 -16.57 3.39 15.92
CA THR A 458 -17.88 2.82 16.24
C THR A 458 -19.01 3.62 15.62
N PHE A 459 -18.92 4.95 15.66
CA PHE A 459 -19.92 5.84 15.08
C PHE A 459 -20.05 5.67 13.57
N LEU A 460 -18.92 5.66 12.86
CA LEU A 460 -18.90 5.49 11.41
C LEU A 460 -19.39 4.09 11.01
N ARG A 461 -19.10 3.06 11.80
CA ARG A 461 -19.67 1.72 11.63
C ARG A 461 -21.20 1.71 11.78
N ILE A 462 -21.74 2.27 12.86
CA ILE A 462 -23.20 2.34 13.08
C ILE A 462 -23.87 3.14 11.96
N ARG A 463 -23.26 4.26 11.55
CA ARG A 463 -23.72 5.06 10.41
C ARG A 463 -23.84 4.21 9.14
N ARG A 464 -22.82 3.41 8.81
CA ARG A 464 -22.85 2.51 7.66
C ARG A 464 -23.98 1.49 7.76
N GLU A 465 -24.15 0.86 8.93
CA GLU A 465 -25.24 -0.10 9.15
C GLU A 465 -26.62 0.52 8.90
N MET A 466 -26.83 1.74 9.39
CA MET A 466 -28.08 2.48 9.17
C MET A 466 -28.31 2.81 7.70
N MET A 467 -27.28 3.28 7.00
CA MET A 467 -27.35 3.55 5.56
C MET A 467 -27.70 2.30 4.76
N GLN A 468 -27.04 1.18 5.07
CA GLN A 468 -27.33 -0.11 4.44
C GLN A 468 -28.75 -0.59 4.74
N ARG A 469 -29.25 -0.41 5.96
CA ARG A 469 -30.63 -0.75 6.34
C ARG A 469 -31.65 0.05 5.52
N LYS A 470 -31.50 1.38 5.44
CA LYS A 470 -32.42 2.23 4.65
C LYS A 470 -32.33 1.92 3.15
N ALA A 471 -31.14 1.58 2.64
CA ALA A 471 -30.97 1.13 1.27
C ALA A 471 -31.75 -0.16 0.99
N ARG A 472 -31.70 -1.15 1.89
CA ARG A 472 -32.49 -2.38 1.80
C ARG A 472 -34.00 -2.11 1.86
N GLU A 473 -34.43 -1.20 2.74
CA GLU A 473 -35.84 -0.80 2.84
C GLU A 473 -36.34 -0.15 1.55
N ARG A 474 -35.56 0.76 0.95
CA ARG A 474 -35.86 1.36 -0.36
C ARG A 474 -35.91 0.32 -1.48
N GLN A 475 -34.99 -0.63 -1.50
CA GLN A 475 -35.01 -1.73 -2.47
C GLN A 475 -36.29 -2.57 -2.35
N LYS A 476 -36.68 -2.93 -1.13
CA LYS A 476 -37.94 -3.66 -0.86
C LYS A 476 -39.17 -2.86 -1.32
N GLN A 477 -39.24 -1.57 -1.00
CA GLN A 477 -40.33 -0.69 -1.44
C GLN A 477 -40.39 -0.61 -2.97
N ASN A 478 -39.26 -0.45 -3.65
CA ASN A 478 -39.20 -0.42 -5.11
C ASN A 478 -39.62 -1.75 -5.74
N GLN A 479 -39.26 -2.88 -5.13
CA GLN A 479 -39.71 -4.21 -5.57
C GLN A 479 -41.23 -4.36 -5.41
N GLN A 480 -41.79 -3.95 -4.27
CA GLN A 480 -43.25 -3.97 -4.04
C GLN A 480 -44.00 -3.07 -5.04
N LEU A 481 -43.48 -1.87 -5.32
CA LEU A 481 -44.06 -0.98 -6.33
C LEU A 481 -44.02 -1.58 -7.74
N ARG A 482 -42.95 -2.30 -8.10
CA ARG A 482 -42.86 -3.02 -9.38
C ARG A 482 -43.86 -4.16 -9.45
N GLN A 483 -43.97 -4.97 -8.40
CA GLN A 483 -44.95 -6.05 -8.32
C GLN A 483 -46.39 -5.53 -8.41
N ALA A 484 -46.71 -4.43 -7.71
CA ALA A 484 -48.03 -3.80 -7.75
C ALA A 484 -48.37 -3.16 -9.11
N LYS A 485 -47.37 -2.80 -9.92
CA LYS A 485 -47.57 -2.35 -11.30
C LYS A 485 -47.84 -3.53 -12.23
N ILE A 486 -47.12 -4.64 -12.07
CA ILE A 486 -47.31 -5.87 -12.87
C ILE A 486 -48.70 -6.46 -12.60
N SER A 487 -49.17 -6.47 -11.35
CA SER A 487 -50.48 -7.04 -11.00
C SER A 487 -51.70 -6.22 -11.48
N LYS A 488 -51.49 -5.03 -12.06
CA LYS A 488 -52.56 -4.16 -12.59
C LYS A 488 -52.69 -4.23 -14.11
N VAL A 489 -51.71 -4.85 -14.77
CA VAL A 489 -51.72 -5.17 -16.20
C VAL A 489 -52.32 -6.56 -16.33
#